data_AF-A0A0N9IGI9-F1
#
_entry.id   AF-A0A0N9IGI9-F1
#
_cell.length_a   1.000
_cell.length_b   1.000
_cell.length_c   1.000
_cell.angle_alpha   90.00
_cell.angle_beta   90.00
_cell.angle_gamma   90.00
#
_symmetry.space_group_name_H-M   'P 1'
#
loop_
_entity.id
_entity.type
_entity.pdbx_description
1 polymer ?
#
loop_
_entity_poly.entity_id
_entity_poly.type
_entity_poly.pdbx_seq_one_letter_code
_entity_poly.pdbx_strand_id
1 'polypeptide(L)'
;MRIGELAQRAGTSTRSLRYYEAQGLLTARRAANGHREYDESDLRLVQEIRSLLEIGFALEETRPFVDCLRAGHSAGDVCPASIEVYRRKLAELNEGITRLSAIRDRLAAHLDTIPVPEGKRPCSN
;
A
#
# COMPACT_ATOMS: atom_id res chain seq x y z
N MET A 1 7.90 20.14 13.30
CA MET A 1 8.36 19.93 11.91
C MET A 1 7.45 20.63 10.92
N ARG A 2 8.00 21.18 9.83
CA ARG A 2 7.21 21.68 8.69
C ARG A 2 6.91 20.56 7.69
N ILE A 3 5.95 20.77 6.79
CA ILE A 3 5.53 19.74 5.81
C ILE A 3 6.71 19.24 4.96
N GLY A 4 7.66 20.10 4.60
CA GLY A 4 8.85 19.72 3.82
C GLY A 4 9.79 18.82 4.62
N GLU A 5 10.01 19.15 5.89
CA GLU A 5 10.82 18.35 6.80
C GLU A 5 10.18 16.98 7.07
N LEU A 6 8.86 16.95 7.31
CA LEU A 6 8.10 15.70 7.45
C LEU A 6 8.21 14.85 6.19
N ALA A 7 8.09 15.45 5.00
CA ALA A 7 8.21 14.74 3.74
C ALA A 7 9.58 14.09 3.59
N GLN A 8 10.65 14.86 3.86
CA GLN A 8 12.02 14.35 3.81
C GLN A 8 12.25 13.21 4.80
N ARG A 9 11.86 13.39 6.06
CA ARG A 9 12.06 12.38 7.12
C ARG A 9 11.24 11.11 6.90
N ALA A 10 10.04 11.24 6.33
CA ALA A 10 9.20 10.11 5.99
C ALA A 10 9.52 9.51 4.61
N GLY A 11 10.52 10.02 3.89
CA GLY A 11 10.89 9.55 2.56
C GLY A 11 9.77 9.71 1.53
N THR A 12 8.91 10.72 1.66
CA THR A 12 7.75 10.95 0.77
C THR A 12 7.75 12.36 0.16
N SER A 13 6.72 12.69 -0.60
CA SER A 13 6.54 14.03 -1.18
C SER A 13 5.56 14.87 -0.35
N THR A 14 5.73 16.19 -0.38
CA THR A 14 4.74 17.11 0.22
C THR A 14 3.37 16.99 -0.45
N ARG A 15 3.32 16.60 -1.73
CA ARG A 15 2.08 16.28 -2.45
C ARG A 15 1.36 15.09 -1.81
N SER A 16 2.09 14.02 -1.51
CA SER A 16 1.55 12.83 -0.83
C SER A 16 1.02 13.19 0.56
N LEU A 17 1.75 13.99 1.33
CA LEU A 17 1.29 14.44 2.65
C LEU A 17 0.00 15.25 2.58
N ARG A 18 -0.10 16.19 1.63
CA ARG A 18 -1.35 16.95 1.40
C ARG A 18 -2.51 16.04 1.00
N TYR A 19 -2.22 14.99 0.23
CA TYR A 19 -3.21 14.00 -0.12
C TYR A 19 -3.67 13.20 1.11
N TYR A 20 -2.75 12.78 2.00
CA TYR A 20 -3.11 12.13 3.25
C TYR A 20 -3.92 13.05 4.19
N GLU A 21 -3.61 14.35 4.22
CA GLU A 21 -4.44 15.34 4.93
C GLU A 21 -5.85 15.43 4.33
N ALA A 22 -5.97 15.48 3.00
CA ALA A 22 -7.26 15.53 2.32
C ALA A 22 -8.12 14.27 2.58
N GLN A 23 -7.47 13.11 2.74
CA GLN A 23 -8.12 11.86 3.12
C GLN A 23 -8.35 11.73 4.64
N GLY A 24 -7.97 12.73 5.46
CA GLY A 24 -8.13 12.73 6.92
C GLY A 24 -7.20 11.75 7.67
N LEU A 25 -6.18 11.22 6.99
CA LEU A 25 -5.19 10.29 7.56
C LEU A 25 -4.04 11.02 8.26
N LEU A 26 -3.81 12.28 7.88
CA LEU A 26 -2.86 13.18 8.53
C LEU A 26 -3.58 14.46 8.95
N THR A 27 -3.17 15.09 10.06
CA THR A 27 -3.78 16.35 10.51
C THR A 27 -2.71 17.31 10.98
N ALA A 28 -2.50 18.41 10.24
CA ALA A 28 -1.61 19.46 10.69
C ALA A 28 -2.20 20.21 11.89
N ARG A 29 -1.36 20.43 12.90
CA ARG A 29 -1.65 21.39 13.97
C ARG A 29 -1.29 22.80 13.51
N ARG A 30 -1.99 23.79 14.03
CA ARG A 30 -1.62 25.20 13.84
C ARG A 30 -0.73 25.66 14.97
N ALA A 31 0.45 26.15 14.63
CA ALA A 31 1.35 26.81 15.56
C ALA A 31 0.86 28.22 15.90
N ALA A 32 1.38 28.79 16.99
CA ALA A 32 1.07 30.15 17.43
C ALA A 32 1.34 31.22 16.35
N ASN A 33 2.27 30.96 15.43
CA ASN A 33 2.60 31.82 14.30
C ASN A 33 1.75 31.55 13.03
N GLY A 34 0.66 30.78 13.15
CA GLY A 34 -0.29 30.50 12.08
C GLY A 34 0.14 29.42 11.08
N HIS A 35 1.35 28.87 11.20
CA HIS A 35 1.85 27.86 10.27
C HIS A 35 1.41 26.43 10.65
N ARG A 36 1.42 25.53 9.67
CA ARG A 36 1.20 24.09 9.88
C ARG A 36 2.43 23.43 10.47
N GLU A 37 2.22 22.70 11.56
CA GLU A 37 3.26 21.94 12.25
C GLU A 37 2.85 20.49 12.48
N TYR A 38 3.86 19.64 12.39
CA TYR A 38 3.79 18.20 12.58
C TYR A 38 4.81 17.77 13.65
N ASP A 39 4.55 16.68 14.35
CA ASP A 39 5.45 16.11 15.36
C ASP A 39 5.84 14.66 15.06
N GLU A 40 6.59 14.04 15.96
CA GLU A 40 7.06 12.66 15.80
C GLU A 40 5.92 11.64 15.66
N SER A 41 4.73 11.92 16.20
CA SER A 41 3.57 11.04 16.02
C SER A 41 3.07 11.08 14.57
N ASP A 42 3.10 12.25 13.92
CA ASP A 42 2.77 12.38 12.51
C ASP A 42 3.78 11.66 11.63
N LEU A 43 5.07 11.72 11.97
CA LEU A 43 6.11 10.98 11.25
C LEU A 43 5.85 9.48 11.29
N ARG A 44 5.55 8.93 12.48
CA ARG A 44 5.21 7.51 12.63
C ARG A 44 3.98 7.14 11.81
N LEU A 45 2.93 7.96 11.83
CA LEU A 45 1.73 7.74 11.01
C LEU A 45 2.04 7.68 9.52
N VAL A 46 2.85 8.62 9.01
CA VAL A 46 3.20 8.66 7.59
C VAL A 46 4.08 7.46 7.20
N GLN A 47 5.02 7.06 8.06
CA GLN A 47 5.85 5.88 7.83
C GLN A 47 5.01 4.59 7.79
N GLU A 48 4.01 4.47 8.67
CA GLU A 48 3.07 3.36 8.67
C GLU A 48 2.22 3.31 7.39
N ILE A 49 1.66 4.45 6.97
CA ILE A 49 0.90 4.52 5.72
C ILE A 49 1.79 4.08 4.55
N ARG A 50 3.05 4.53 4.53
CA ARG A 50 3.99 4.18 3.46
C ARG A 50 4.32 2.70 3.41
N SER A 51 4.63 2.08 4.54
CA SER A 51 4.96 0.65 4.59
C SER A 51 3.79 -0.21 4.08
N LEU A 52 2.56 0.15 4.44
CA LEU A 52 1.36 -0.54 3.96
C LEU A 52 1.14 -0.34 2.45
N LEU A 53 1.32 0.88 1.93
CA LEU A 53 1.23 1.13 0.49
C LEU A 53 2.26 0.33 -0.32
N GLU A 54 3.48 0.15 0.23
CA GLU A 54 4.54 -0.65 -0.40
C GLU A 54 4.22 -2.15 -0.45
N ILE A 55 3.42 -2.64 0.50
CA ILE A 55 2.89 -4.02 0.49
C ILE A 55 1.75 -4.19 -0.54
N GLY A 56 1.17 -3.08 -1.02
CA GLY A 56 0.08 -3.09 -2.01
C GLY A 56 -1.31 -2.88 -1.42
N PHE A 57 -1.40 -2.34 -0.20
CA PHE A 57 -2.67 -1.82 0.32
C PHE A 57 -3.08 -0.56 -0.43
N ALA A 58 -4.38 -0.37 -0.63
CA ALA A 58 -4.90 0.92 -1.03
C ALA A 58 -4.87 1.89 0.16
N LEU A 59 -4.83 3.19 -0.11
CA LEU A 59 -4.69 4.20 0.94
C LEU A 59 -5.83 4.15 1.96
N GLU A 60 -7.04 3.90 1.49
CA GLU A 60 -8.25 3.80 2.29
C GLU A 60 -8.18 2.64 3.29
N GLU A 61 -7.45 1.57 2.96
CA GLU A 61 -7.25 0.40 3.81
C GLU A 61 -6.31 0.68 4.98
N THR A 62 -5.52 1.76 4.92
CA THR A 62 -4.55 2.10 5.98
C THR A 62 -5.20 2.75 7.21
N ARG A 63 -6.46 3.18 7.10
CA ARG A 63 -7.16 3.93 8.16
C ARG A 63 -7.19 3.20 9.52
N PRO A 64 -7.50 1.90 9.61
CA PRO A 64 -7.49 1.20 10.89
C PRO A 64 -6.12 1.20 11.58
N PHE A 65 -5.03 1.21 10.81
CA PHE A 65 -3.67 1.27 11.35
C PHE A 65 -3.33 2.65 11.91
N VAL A 66 -3.72 3.68 11.17
CA VAL A 66 -3.62 5.09 11.60
C VAL A 66 -4.40 5.32 12.88
N ASP A 67 -5.64 4.83 12.95
CA ASP A 67 -6.49 4.98 14.12
C ASP A 67 -5.92 4.21 15.33
N CYS A 68 -5.32 3.04 15.10
CA CYS A 68 -4.63 2.28 16.15
C CYS A 68 -3.44 3.05 16.73
N LEU A 69 -2.59 3.64 15.88
CA LEU A 69 -1.47 4.48 16.33
C LEU A 69 -1.94 5.73 17.07
N ARG A 70 -3.04 6.36 16.60
CA ARG A 70 -3.64 7.54 17.27
C ARG A 70 -4.21 7.20 18.64
N ALA A 71 -4.65 5.96 18.87
CA ALA A 71 -5.07 5.49 20.19
C ALA A 71 -3.90 5.30 21.18
N GLY A 72 -2.65 5.55 20.76
CA GLY A 72 -1.47 5.50 21.61
C GLY A 72 -0.77 4.15 21.64
N HIS A 73 -1.16 3.22 20.75
CA HIS A 73 -0.47 1.94 20.63
C HIS A 73 0.93 2.09 20.03
N SER A 74 1.82 1.16 20.39
CA SER A 74 3.21 1.15 19.93
C SER A 74 3.37 0.77 18.46
N ALA A 75 2.38 0.11 17.87
CA ALA A 75 2.35 -0.29 16.47
C ALA A 75 0.93 -0.17 15.91
N GLY A 76 0.81 0.02 14.59
CA GLY A 76 -0.48 0.22 13.92
C GLY A 76 -1.31 -1.05 13.75
N ASP A 77 -0.72 -2.21 13.98
CA ASP A 77 -1.31 -3.51 13.70
C ASP A 77 -1.74 -4.31 14.94
N VAL A 78 -1.73 -3.71 16.13
CA VAL A 78 -2.15 -4.39 17.37
C VAL A 78 -3.66 -4.39 17.57
N CYS A 79 -4.38 -3.51 16.87
CA CYS A 79 -5.81 -3.37 17.03
C CYS A 79 -6.57 -4.46 16.24
N PRO A 80 -7.72 -4.95 16.73
CA PRO A 80 -8.50 -5.95 16.00
C PRO A 80 -8.89 -5.51 14.57
N ALA A 81 -9.18 -4.21 14.39
CA ALA A 81 -9.57 -3.67 13.08
C ALA A 81 -8.44 -3.69 12.04
N SER A 82 -7.20 -3.39 12.43
CA SER A 82 -6.03 -3.46 11.55
C SER A 82 -5.65 -4.90 11.20
N ILE A 83 -5.77 -5.82 12.17
CA ILE A 83 -5.56 -7.26 11.93
C ILE A 83 -6.56 -7.79 10.90
N GLU A 84 -7.81 -7.34 10.96
CA GLU A 84 -8.84 -7.76 10.00
C GLU A 84 -8.52 -7.28 8.57
N VAL A 85 -7.92 -6.10 8.42
CA VAL A 85 -7.45 -5.63 7.12
C VAL A 85 -6.36 -6.55 6.55
N TYR A 86 -5.40 -7.01 7.37
CA TYR A 86 -4.42 -8.00 6.92
C TYR A 86 -5.07 -9.31 6.48
N ARG A 87 -6.04 -9.83 7.26
CA ARG A 87 -6.75 -11.07 6.92
C ARG A 87 -7.49 -10.95 5.60
N ARG A 88 -8.21 -9.85 5.39
CA ARG A 88 -8.91 -9.59 4.12
C ARG A 88 -7.92 -9.54 2.95
N LYS A 89 -6.81 -8.82 3.09
CA LYS A 89 -5.80 -8.74 2.03
C LYS A 89 -5.19 -10.09 1.69
N LEU A 90 -4.90 -10.91 2.70
CA LEU A 90 -4.43 -12.28 2.49
C LEU A 90 -5.46 -13.13 1.74
N ALA A 91 -6.75 -13.01 2.08
CA ALA A 91 -7.80 -13.72 1.36
C ALA A 91 -7.88 -13.28 -0.12
N GLU A 92 -7.87 -11.97 -0.39
CA GLU A 92 -7.86 -11.42 -1.76
C GLU A 92 -6.64 -11.92 -2.57
N LEU A 93 -5.46 -11.92 -1.97
CA LEU A 93 -4.24 -12.43 -2.61
C LEU A 93 -4.34 -13.92 -2.90
N ASN A 94 -4.85 -14.73 -1.97
CA ASN A 94 -5.03 -16.17 -2.15
C ASN A 94 -6.02 -16.49 -3.30
N GLU A 95 -7.11 -15.73 -3.40
CA GLU A 95 -8.05 -15.84 -4.52
C GLU A 95 -7.38 -15.49 -5.86
N GLY A 96 -6.60 -14.41 -5.87
CA GLY A 96 -5.82 -13.98 -7.03
C GLY A 96 -4.80 -15.04 -7.48
N ILE A 97 -4.04 -15.59 -6.55
CA ILE A 97 -3.05 -16.65 -6.79
C ILE A 97 -3.75 -17.89 -7.36
N THR A 98 -4.87 -18.30 -6.78
CA THR A 98 -5.64 -19.47 -7.25
C THR A 98 -6.09 -19.26 -8.69
N ARG A 99 -6.66 -18.09 -9.01
CA ARG A 99 -7.14 -17.76 -10.35
C ARG A 99 -6.00 -17.72 -11.37
N LEU A 100 -4.92 -17.02 -11.05
CA LEU A 100 -3.78 -16.86 -11.95
C LEU A 100 -3.06 -18.21 -12.18
N SER A 101 -2.97 -19.04 -11.15
CA SER A 101 -2.41 -20.40 -11.27
C SER A 101 -3.26 -21.25 -12.22
N ALA A 102 -4.59 -21.23 -12.09
CA ALA A 102 -5.48 -21.95 -13.00
C ALA A 102 -5.35 -21.49 -14.47
N ILE A 103 -5.19 -20.18 -14.69
CA ILE A 103 -4.96 -19.63 -16.03
C ILE A 103 -3.61 -20.09 -16.59
N ARG A 104 -2.54 -20.01 -15.80
CA ARG A 104 -1.21 -20.50 -16.16
C ARG A 104 -1.26 -21.96 -16.57
N ASP A 105 -1.89 -22.81 -15.76
CA ASP A 105 -1.94 -24.25 -15.99
C ASP A 105 -2.72 -24.59 -17.26
N ARG A 106 -3.80 -23.86 -17.55
CA ARG A 106 -4.54 -24.01 -18.81
C ARG A 106 -3.69 -23.62 -20.03
N LEU A 107 -2.91 -22.55 -19.94
CA LEU A 107 -2.02 -22.12 -21.01
C LEU A 107 -0.89 -23.13 -21.23
N ALA A 108 -0.29 -23.64 -20.16
CA ALA A 108 0.73 -24.68 -20.23
C ALA A 108 0.20 -25.94 -20.92
N ALA A 109 -0.97 -26.44 -20.50
CA ALA A 109 -1.61 -27.59 -21.12
C ALA A 109 -1.91 -27.35 -22.62
N HIS A 110 -2.31 -26.14 -23.00
CA HIS A 110 -2.54 -25.82 -24.40
C HIS A 110 -1.24 -25.86 -25.21
N LEU A 111 -0.13 -25.32 -24.68
CA LEU A 111 1.17 -25.38 -25.34
C LEU A 111 1.64 -26.82 -25.58
N ASP A 112 1.39 -27.75 -24.65
CA ASP A 112 1.72 -29.17 -24.81
C ASP A 112 0.93 -29.84 -25.95
N THR A 113 -0.24 -29.29 -26.31
CA THR A 113 -1.05 -29.80 -27.43
C THR A 113 -0.64 -29.25 -28.79
N ILE A 114 0.13 -28.15 -28.83
CA ILE A 114 0.58 -27.55 -30.08
C ILE A 114 1.77 -28.38 -30.58
N PRO A 115 1.65 -29.07 -31.73
CA PRO A 115 2.80 -29.74 -32.30
C PRO A 115 3.84 -28.69 -32.66
N VAL A 116 5.05 -28.80 -32.08
CA VAL A 116 6.18 -27.94 -32.45
C VAL A 116 6.45 -28.18 -33.93
N PRO A 117 6.30 -27.17 -34.80
CA PRO A 117 6.60 -27.36 -36.21
C PRO A 117 8.11 -27.53 -36.34
N GLU A 118 8.56 -28.75 -36.63
CA GLU A 118 9.93 -29.00 -37.07
C GLU A 118 10.14 -28.26 -38.41
N GLY A 119 10.82 -27.12 -38.35
CA GLY A 119 11.33 -26.40 -39.50
C GLY A 119 10.30 -25.69 -40.37
N LYS A 120 9.78 -24.53 -39.95
CA LYS A 120 9.30 -23.50 -40.88
C LYS A 120 9.80 -22.11 -40.47
N ARG A 121 10.34 -21.38 -41.46
CA ARG A 121 10.96 -20.05 -41.37
C ARG A 121 10.06 -19.08 -40.60
N PRO A 122 10.65 -18.10 -39.87
CA PRO A 122 9.87 -17.07 -39.19
C PRO A 122 8.93 -16.37 -40.17
N CYS A 123 7.72 -16.08 -39.70
CA CYS A 123 6.71 -15.34 -40.46
C CYS A 123 7.37 -14.08 -41.05
N SER A 124 7.51 -14.04 -42.37
CA SER A 124 8.08 -12.90 -43.09
C SER A 124 6.98 -11.85 -43.24
N ASN A 125 7.31 -10.60 -42.87
CA ASN A 125 6.47 -9.41 -43.02
C ASN A 125 6.12 -9.13 -44.49
#